data_AF-A0A7I4Z3Z0-F1
#
_entry.id   AF-A0A7I4Z3Z0-F1
#
_cell.length_a   1.000
_cell.length_b   1.000
_cell.length_c   1.000
_cell.angle_alpha   90.00
_cell.angle_beta   90.00
_cell.angle_gamma   90.00
#
_symmetry.space_group_name_H-M   'P 1'
#
loop_
_entity.id
_entity.type
_entity.pdbx_description
1 polymer ?
#
loop_
_entity_poly.entity_id
_entity_poly.type
_entity_poly.pdbx_seq_one_letter_code
_entity_poly.pdbx_strand_id
1 'polypeptide(L)'
;MKFKERCDGQASDILEVVKYSMPSAVTLKQSPVLHKKLCGRVHYHLEKELSQLGAMLLDEAVAGEELTLRLNLPINFVRLRQCGICITNEPFLRRILVSVYRYNINNHLSKVDH
;
A
#
# COMPACT_ATOMS: atom_id res chain seq x y z
N MET A 1 9.47 -43.66 -19.80
CA MET A 1 9.22 -45.09 -20.10
C MET A 1 7.97 -45.52 -19.34
N LYS A 2 6.95 -46.03 -20.04
CA LYS A 2 5.91 -46.90 -19.45
C LYS A 2 6.14 -48.29 -20.02
N PHE A 3 6.15 -49.31 -19.16
CA PHE A 3 6.51 -50.68 -19.53
C PHE A 3 5.36 -51.39 -20.26
N LYS A 4 5.71 -52.37 -21.10
CA LYS A 4 4.78 -53.20 -21.87
C LYS A 4 4.10 -54.20 -20.94
N GLU A 5 2.81 -54.04 -20.71
CA GLU A 5 2.01 -54.93 -19.85
C GLU A 5 1.86 -56.31 -20.49
N ARG A 6 2.22 -57.36 -19.74
CA ARG A 6 1.77 -58.74 -19.99
C ARG A 6 0.55 -58.95 -19.12
N CYS A 7 -0.62 -59.07 -19.75
CA CYS A 7 -1.88 -59.28 -19.05
C CYS A 7 -1.99 -60.74 -18.59
N ASP A 8 -1.44 -61.05 -17.42
CA ASP A 8 -1.76 -62.26 -16.67
C ASP A 8 -2.35 -61.86 -15.32
N GLY A 9 -3.67 -62.07 -15.16
CA GLY A 9 -4.34 -62.15 -13.86
C GLY A 9 -4.93 -60.85 -13.29
N GLN A 10 -6.20 -60.61 -13.62
CA GLN A 10 -7.25 -59.93 -12.81
C GLN A 10 -7.08 -58.48 -12.30
N ALA A 11 -5.89 -57.88 -12.36
CA ALA A 11 -5.67 -56.49 -11.93
C ALA A 11 -5.77 -55.45 -13.07
N SER A 12 -5.88 -55.88 -14.34
CA SER A 12 -5.82 -55.00 -15.51
C SER A 12 -7.07 -54.15 -15.77
N ASP A 13 -8.20 -54.48 -15.15
CA ASP A 13 -9.49 -53.77 -15.35
C ASP A 13 -9.82 -52.78 -14.22
N ILE A 14 -8.89 -52.52 -13.30
CA ILE A 14 -9.10 -51.61 -12.18
C ILE A 14 -8.58 -50.21 -12.55
N LEU A 15 -9.48 -49.24 -12.68
CA LEU A 15 -9.12 -47.84 -12.90
C LEU A 15 -8.67 -47.18 -11.60
N GLU A 16 -7.36 -46.97 -11.44
CA GLU A 16 -6.82 -46.20 -10.31
C GLU A 16 -6.94 -44.69 -10.60
N VAL A 17 -7.90 -44.03 -9.96
CA VAL A 17 -8.09 -42.59 -10.10
C VAL A 17 -7.17 -41.84 -9.13
N VAL A 18 -6.06 -41.33 -9.66
CA VAL A 18 -5.02 -40.64 -8.86
C VAL A 18 -5.46 -39.26 -8.38
N LYS A 19 -6.27 -38.53 -9.18
CA LYS A 19 -6.72 -37.19 -8.79
C LYS A 19 -7.94 -36.74 -9.59
N TYR A 20 -8.91 -36.15 -8.90
CA TYR A 20 -10.03 -35.44 -9.51
C TYR A 20 -9.70 -33.96 -9.69
N SER A 21 -10.11 -33.37 -10.80
CA SER A 21 -10.02 -31.93 -11.05
C SER A 21 -11.03 -31.20 -10.17
N MET A 22 -10.54 -30.57 -9.11
CA MET A 22 -11.31 -29.68 -8.22
C MET A 22 -10.64 -28.30 -8.25
N PRO A 23 -11.39 -27.21 -8.52
CA PRO A 23 -10.83 -25.87 -8.42
C PRO A 23 -10.55 -25.55 -6.95
N SER A 24 -9.28 -25.32 -6.63
CA SER A 24 -8.86 -24.81 -5.32
C SER A 24 -8.63 -23.32 -5.43
N ALA A 25 -9.01 -22.56 -4.41
CA ALA A 25 -8.60 -21.16 -4.29
C ALA A 25 -7.07 -21.10 -4.33
N VAL A 26 -6.52 -20.48 -5.38
CA VAL A 26 -5.08 -20.29 -5.52
C VAL A 26 -4.79 -18.89 -5.02
N THR A 27 -4.23 -18.78 -3.81
CA THR A 27 -3.61 -17.51 -3.40
C THR A 27 -2.40 -17.29 -4.28
N LEU A 28 -2.28 -16.09 -4.88
CA LEU A 28 -1.09 -15.68 -5.60
C LEU A 28 0.08 -15.75 -4.61
N LYS A 29 0.83 -16.86 -4.62
CA LYS A 29 2.12 -16.95 -3.93
C LYS A 29 3.04 -15.95 -4.62
N GLN A 30 3.06 -14.72 -4.12
CA GLN A 30 4.04 -13.73 -4.56
C GLN A 30 5.41 -14.36 -4.38
N SER A 31 6.21 -14.39 -5.46
CA SER A 31 7.57 -14.89 -5.34
C SER A 31 8.31 -14.06 -4.28
N PRO A 32 9.23 -14.65 -3.50
CA PRO A 32 9.97 -13.91 -2.46
C PRO A 32 10.68 -12.68 -3.03
N VAL A 33 11.08 -12.72 -4.31
CA VAL A 33 11.65 -11.59 -5.04
C VAL A 33 10.62 -10.47 -5.26
N LEU A 34 9.40 -10.81 -5.71
CA LEU A 34 8.31 -9.84 -5.89
C LEU A 34 7.90 -9.23 -4.55
N HIS A 35 7.78 -10.05 -3.50
CA HIS A 35 7.46 -9.59 -2.16
C HIS A 35 8.51 -8.60 -1.63
N LYS A 36 9.81 -8.90 -1.80
CA LYS A 36 10.90 -7.99 -1.42
C LYS A 36 10.84 -6.67 -2.19
N LYS A 37 10.57 -6.71 -3.50
CA LYS A 37 10.41 -5.48 -4.31
C LYS A 37 9.20 -4.66 -3.86
N LEU A 38 8.08 -5.31 -3.58
CA LEU A 38 6.86 -4.66 -3.11
C LEU A 38 7.11 -3.99 -1.75
N CYS A 39 7.66 -4.73 -0.79
CA CYS A 39 8.04 -4.21 0.52
C CYS A 39 8.99 -3.01 0.41
N GLY A 40 9.98 -3.08 -0.48
CA GLY A 40 10.88 -1.95 -0.73
C GLY A 40 10.14 -0.70 -1.24
N ARG A 41 9.21 -0.86 -2.18
CA ARG A 41 8.39 0.26 -2.67
C ARG A 41 7.48 0.83 -1.59
N VAL A 42 6.83 -0.02 -0.80
CA VAL A 42 5.98 0.42 0.32
C VAL A 42 6.80 1.21 1.33
N HIS A 43 7.96 0.69 1.77
CA HIS A 43 8.83 1.41 2.70
C HIS A 43 9.28 2.75 2.14
N TYR A 44 9.68 2.80 0.86
CA TYR A 44 10.07 4.06 0.22
C TYR A 44 8.94 5.11 0.26
N HIS A 45 7.71 4.73 -0.05
CA HIS A 45 6.57 5.66 0.00
C HIS A 45 6.23 6.10 1.43
N LEU A 46 6.27 5.19 2.40
CA LEU A 46 6.05 5.50 3.80
C LEU A 46 7.11 6.45 4.36
N GLU A 47 8.38 6.17 4.08
CA GLU A 47 9.51 6.99 4.53
C GLU A 47 9.44 8.40 3.92
N LYS A 48 9.13 8.50 2.63
CA LYS A 48 8.94 9.79 1.95
C LYS A 48 7.82 10.61 2.60
N GLU A 49 6.64 10.01 2.80
CA GLU A 49 5.50 10.73 3.40
C GLU A 49 5.79 11.09 4.87
N LEU A 50 6.52 10.25 5.61
CA LEU A 50 6.94 10.54 6.99
C LEU A 50 7.92 11.70 7.06
N SER A 51 8.93 11.74 6.18
CA SER A 51 9.86 12.88 6.09
C SER A 51 9.11 14.17 5.79
N GLN A 52 8.12 14.13 4.89
CA GLN A 52 7.33 15.30 4.54
C GLN A 52 6.40 15.75 5.68
N LEU A 53 5.78 14.80 6.39
CA LEU A 53 5.03 15.11 7.62
C LEU A 53 5.93 15.75 8.67
N GLY A 54 7.15 15.24 8.86
CA GLY A 54 8.13 15.83 9.76
C GLY A 54 8.44 17.28 9.40
N ALA A 55 8.67 17.57 8.12
CA ALA A 55 8.89 18.94 7.65
C ALA A 55 7.68 19.85 7.92
N MET A 56 6.46 19.39 7.63
CA MET A 56 5.23 20.14 7.91
C MET A 56 4.96 20.36 9.40
N LEU A 57 5.49 19.53 10.30
CA LEU A 57 5.29 19.68 11.75
C LEU A 57 6.34 20.56 12.42
N LEU A 58 7.43 20.89 11.71
CA LEU A 58 8.55 21.67 12.23
C LEU A 58 8.65 23.05 11.57
N ASP A 59 8.22 23.18 10.32
CA ASP A 59 8.29 24.42 9.55
C ASP A 59 6.90 24.92 9.16
N GLU A 60 6.56 26.10 9.68
CA GLU A 60 5.30 26.80 9.42
C GLU A 60 5.09 27.20 7.95
N ALA A 61 6.17 27.49 7.21
CA ALA A 61 6.09 27.79 5.79
C ALA A 61 5.70 26.56 4.99
N VAL A 62 6.41 25.46 5.22
CA VAL A 62 6.14 24.17 4.58
C VAL A 62 4.73 23.69 4.92
N ALA A 63 4.32 23.80 6.19
CA ALA A 63 2.97 23.45 6.61
C ALA A 63 1.90 24.24 5.84
N GLY A 64 2.06 25.56 5.73
CA GLY A 64 1.12 26.43 5.05
C GLY A 64 1.03 26.18 3.55
N GLU A 65 2.18 25.98 2.88
CA GLU A 65 2.24 25.67 1.46
C GLU A 65 1.62 24.31 1.14
N GLU A 66 1.93 23.27 1.92
CA GLU A 66 1.40 21.92 1.71
C GLU A 66 -0.11 21.85 1.96
N LEU A 67 -0.61 22.54 2.99
CA LEU A 67 -2.05 22.65 3.22
C LEU A 67 -2.74 23.37 2.06
N THR A 68 -2.14 24.44 1.53
CA THR A 68 -2.69 25.20 0.41
C THR A 68 -2.69 24.37 -0.89
N LEU A 69 -1.65 23.57 -1.12
CA LEU A 69 -1.50 22.76 -2.32
C LEU A 69 -2.38 21.51 -2.32
N ARG A 70 -2.56 20.88 -1.15
CA ARG A 70 -3.27 19.60 -1.01
C ARG A 70 -4.74 19.73 -0.64
N LEU A 71 -5.12 20.80 0.06
CA LEU A 71 -6.50 21.04 0.44
C LEU A 71 -7.14 22.01 -0.55
N ASN A 72 -8.17 21.55 -1.25
CA ASN A 72 -9.01 22.42 -2.05
C ASN A 72 -10.04 23.15 -1.17
N LEU A 73 -9.54 23.91 -0.19
CA LEU A 73 -10.34 24.69 0.75
C LEU A 73 -10.16 26.18 0.45
N PRO A 74 -11.21 27.02 0.66
CA PRO A 74 -11.10 28.47 0.50
C PRO A 74 -10.33 29.15 1.66
N ILE A 75 -9.47 28.40 2.37
CA ILE A 75 -8.71 28.87 3.52
C ILE A 75 -7.34 29.34 3.04
N ASN A 76 -6.98 30.59 3.36
CA ASN A 76 -5.66 31.11 3.08
C ASN A 76 -4.73 30.89 4.28
N PHE A 77 -4.02 29.76 4.28
CA PHE A 77 -3.08 29.38 5.33
C PHE A 77 -1.89 30.35 5.46
N VAL A 78 -1.48 30.98 4.37
CA VAL A 78 -0.44 32.02 4.39
C VAL A 78 -0.90 33.23 5.19
N ARG A 79 -2.15 33.67 5.00
CA ARG A 79 -2.74 34.81 5.72
C ARG A 79 -2.99 34.50 7.19
N LEU A 80 -3.44 33.28 7.52
CA LEU A 80 -3.57 32.82 8.91
C LEU A 80 -2.26 32.97 9.68
N ARG A 81 -1.16 32.58 9.03
CA ARG A 81 0.19 32.68 9.60
C ARG A 81 0.64 34.14 9.75
N GLN A 82 0.32 35.01 8.79
CA GLN A 82 0.55 36.47 8.91
C GLN A 82 -0.22 37.11 10.06
N CYS A 83 -1.38 36.54 10.43
CA CYS A 83 -2.15 36.94 11.60
C CYS A 83 -1.61 36.36 12.92
N GLY A 84 -0.48 35.64 12.91
CA GLY A 84 0.17 35.08 14.09
C GLY A 84 -0.33 33.69 14.50
N ILE A 85 -1.14 33.02 13.67
CA ILE A 85 -1.56 31.63 13.94
C ILE A 85 -0.46 30.67 13.50
N CYS A 86 0.07 29.93 14.46
CA CYS A 86 1.06 28.88 14.22
C CYS A 86 0.36 27.58 13.83
N ILE A 87 0.46 27.19 12.57
CA ILE A 87 -0.14 25.98 11.99
C ILE A 87 0.38 24.71 12.67
N THR A 88 1.65 24.67 13.05
CA THR A 88 2.29 23.48 13.67
C THR A 88 1.89 23.28 15.14
N ASN A 89 1.56 24.38 15.82
CA ASN A 89 1.20 24.38 17.25
C ASN A 89 -0.31 24.38 17.49
N GLU A 90 -1.10 24.91 16.55
CA GLU A 90 -2.55 24.92 16.66
C GLU A 90 -3.09 23.48 16.53
N PRO A 91 -3.79 22.93 17.55
CA PRO A 91 -4.18 21.52 17.57
C PRO A 91 -5.05 21.06 16.40
N PHE A 92 -5.96 21.90 15.91
CA PHE A 92 -6.84 21.56 14.80
C PHE A 92 -6.07 21.46 13.47
N LEU A 93 -5.26 22.45 13.13
CA LEU A 93 -4.41 22.49 11.95
C LEU A 93 -3.36 21.37 11.98
N ARG A 94 -2.79 21.09 13.15
CA ARG A 94 -1.89 19.94 13.34
C ARG A 94 -2.59 18.61 13.06
N ARG A 95 -3.86 18.44 13.46
CA ARG A 95 -4.64 17.25 13.11
C ARG A 95 -4.94 17.17 11.61
N ILE A 96 -5.15 18.31 10.95
CA ILE A 96 -5.32 18.35 9.49
C ILE A 96 -4.05 17.88 8.78
N LEU A 97 -2.87 18.36 9.18
CA LEU A 97 -1.58 17.92 8.61
C LEU A 97 -1.42 16.38 8.68
N VAL A 98 -1.73 15.79 9.85
CA VAL A 98 -1.71 14.34 10.02
C VAL A 98 -2.75 13.64 9.14
N SER A 99 -3.93 14.24 8.98
CA SER A 99 -5.00 13.68 8.14
C SER A 99 -4.62 13.69 6.66
N VAL A 100 -3.97 14.75 6.19
CA VAL A 100 -3.41 14.85 4.83
C VAL A 100 -2.37 13.76 4.58
N TYR A 101 -1.45 13.54 5.54
CA TYR A 101 -0.48 12.44 5.47
C TYR A 101 -1.16 11.06 5.36
N ARG A 102 -2.17 10.78 6.20
CA ARG A 102 -2.91 9.50 6.16
C ARG A 102 -3.64 9.30 4.84
N TYR A 103 -4.24 10.37 4.31
CA TYR A 103 -4.90 10.33 3.01
C TYR A 103 -3.91 9.96 1.90
N ASN A 104 -2.73 10.59 1.87
CA ASN A 104 -1.73 10.31 0.84
C ASN A 104 -1.21 8.88 0.89
N ILE A 105 -0.93 8.34 2.08
CA ILE A 105 -0.53 6.94 2.23
C ILE A 105 -1.59 6.02 1.66
N ASN A 106 -2.86 6.22 2.05
CA ASN A 106 -3.94 5.39 1.56
C ASN A 106 -4.06 5.47 0.03
N ASN A 107 -3.86 6.65 -0.55
CA ASN A 107 -3.91 6.89 -1.98
C ASN A 107 -2.72 6.25 -2.74
N HIS A 108 -1.53 6.20 -2.12
CA HIS A 108 -0.39 5.46 -2.68
C HIS A 108 -0.59 3.96 -2.59
N LEU A 109 -1.13 3.45 -1.47
CA LEU A 109 -1.42 2.03 -1.29
C LEU A 109 -2.51 1.54 -2.24
N SER A 110 -3.59 2.31 -2.43
CA SER A 110 -4.68 1.94 -3.34
C SER A 110 -4.25 1.87 -4.81
N LYS A 111 -3.21 2.60 -5.21
CA LYS A 111 -2.64 2.56 -6.57
C LYS A 111 -1.75 1.34 -6.82
N VAL A 112 -1.40 0.57 -5.78
CA VAL A 112 -0.57 -0.64 -5.91
C VAL A 112 -1.42 -1.89 -6.19
N ASP A 113 -2.75 -1.81 -5.99
CA ASP A 113 -3.70 -2.93 -6.18
C ASP A 113 -4.28 -3.03 -7.61
N HIS A 114 -3.76 -2.27 -8.58
CA HIS A 114 -4.10 -2.35 -10.01
C HIS A 114 -2.85 -2.52 -10.86
#